data_AF-A0A0G9K8M8-F1
#
_entry.id   AF-A0A0G9K8M8-F1
#
_cell.length_a   1.000
_cell.length_b   1.000
_cell.length_c   1.000
_cell.angle_alpha   90.00
_cell.angle_beta   90.00
_cell.angle_gamma   90.00
#
_symmetry.space_group_name_H-M   'P 1'
#
loop_
_entity.id
_entity.type
_entity.pdbx_description
1 polymer ?
#
loop_
_entity_poly.entity_id
_entity_poly.type
_entity_poly.pdbx_seq_one_letter_code
_entity_poly.pdbx_strand_id
1 'polypeptide(L)'
;MAGIYTLADVKDYFKSKLLGRDEWTISNQNRIEQCYNLISNPFNRVNDADKQWVAYVTQATEDTTVIHAIEEIIEKQGLSRSKKDISDTVNEVGDFFVSLKVQFKPRIPFYILVLDKLIP
;
A
#
# COMPACT_ATOMS: atom_id res chain seq x y z
N MET A 1 11.53 -12.96 -13.84
CA MET A 1 12.37 -11.80 -13.49
C MET A 1 11.70 -11.10 -12.32
N ALA A 2 12.37 -10.99 -11.17
CA ALA A 2 11.90 -10.09 -10.11
C ALA A 2 11.92 -8.67 -10.66
N GLY A 3 10.77 -7.99 -10.64
CA GLY A 3 10.63 -6.61 -11.10
C GLY A 3 10.45 -5.65 -9.93
N ILE A 4 10.40 -4.35 -10.23
CA ILE A 4 9.93 -3.32 -9.31
C ILE A 4 8.55 -2.88 -9.79
N TYR A 5 7.58 -2.71 -8.89
CA TYR A 5 6.31 -2.07 -9.23
C TYR A 5 6.61 -0.67 -9.77
N THR A 6 6.35 -0.43 -11.04
CA THR A 6 6.44 0.92 -11.61
C THR A 6 5.22 1.74 -11.19
N LEU A 7 5.33 3.06 -11.22
CA LEU A 7 4.18 3.93 -10.98
C LEU A 7 3.02 3.64 -11.96
N ALA A 8 3.33 3.23 -13.19
CA ALA A 8 2.34 2.86 -14.20
C ALA A 8 1.56 1.61 -13.76
N ASP A 9 2.26 0.56 -13.31
CA ASP A 9 1.62 -0.68 -12.83
C ASP A 9 0.66 -0.41 -11.66
N VAL A 10 1.08 0.47 -10.75
CA VAL A 10 0.28 0.88 -9.60
C VAL A 10 -0.96 1.64 -10.06
N LYS A 11 -0.80 2.67 -10.91
CA LYS A 11 -1.92 3.47 -11.41
C LYS A 11 -2.93 2.60 -12.15
N ASP A 12 -2.47 1.65 -12.96
CA ASP A 12 -3.34 0.71 -13.66
C ASP A 12 -4.09 -0.21 -12.70
N TYR A 13 -3.44 -0.68 -11.63
CA TYR A 13 -4.12 -1.47 -10.61
C TYR A 13 -5.22 -0.67 -9.89
N PHE A 14 -4.93 0.57 -9.48
CA PHE A 14 -5.94 1.43 -8.85
C PHE A 14 -7.13 1.66 -9.78
N LYS A 15 -6.88 2.05 -11.02
CA LYS A 15 -7.92 2.30 -12.03
C LYS A 15 -8.79 1.08 -12.33
N SER A 16 -8.20 -0.12 -12.33
CA SER A 16 -8.89 -1.34 -12.75
C SER A 16 -9.54 -2.13 -11.61
N LYS A 17 -9.05 -1.97 -10.37
CA LYS A 17 -9.45 -2.82 -9.23
C LYS A 17 -9.90 -2.08 -7.98
N LEU A 18 -9.45 -0.83 -7.76
CA LEU A 18 -9.66 -0.15 -6.47
C LEU A 18 -10.56 1.08 -6.57
N LEU A 19 -10.50 1.81 -7.69
CA LEU A 19 -11.25 3.04 -7.89
C LEU A 19 -12.29 2.85 -9.00
N GLY A 20 -13.50 3.35 -8.76
CA GLY A 20 -14.53 3.46 -9.79
C GLY A 20 -14.14 4.47 -10.88
N ARG A 21 -14.89 4.46 -12.00
CA ARG A 21 -14.69 5.43 -13.10
C ARG A 21 -14.74 6.88 -12.60
N ASP A 22 -15.67 7.17 -11.70
CA ASP A 22 -15.89 8.52 -11.17
C ASP A 22 -14.85 8.93 -10.12
N GLU A 23 -14.14 7.96 -9.54
CA GLU A 23 -13.06 8.19 -8.57
C GLU A 23 -11.68 8.27 -9.25
N TRP A 24 -11.56 7.92 -10.54
CA TRP A 24 -10.30 8.04 -11.29
C TRP A 24 -10.05 9.48 -11.76
N THR A 25 -9.85 10.39 -10.80
CA THR A 25 -9.60 11.82 -11.06
C THR A 25 -8.10 12.13 -11.13
N ILE A 26 -7.74 13.30 -11.66
CA ILE A 26 -6.34 13.79 -11.65
C ILE A 26 -5.82 13.94 -10.21
N SER A 27 -6.68 14.37 -9.27
CA SER A 27 -6.32 14.51 -7.86
C SER A 27 -5.91 13.17 -7.26
N ASN A 28 -6.70 12.11 -7.50
CA ASN A 28 -6.38 10.78 -6.99
C ASN A 28 -5.12 10.19 -7.65
N GLN A 29 -4.90 10.45 -8.94
CA GLN A 29 -3.66 10.05 -9.61
C GLN A 29 -2.42 10.74 -9.03
N ASN A 30 -2.50 12.04 -8.75
CA ASN A 30 -1.43 12.79 -8.11
C ASN A 30 -1.16 12.28 -6.70
N ARG A 31 -2.22 11.96 -5.96
CA ARG A 31 -2.10 11.45 -4.60
C ARG A 31 -1.45 10.06 -4.56
N ILE A 32 -1.87 9.15 -5.45
CA ILE A 32 -1.21 7.84 -5.63
C ILE A 32 0.28 8.01 -5.92
N GLU A 33 0.63 8.96 -6.79
CA GLU A 33 2.02 9.24 -7.14
C GLU A 33 2.82 9.81 -5.97
N GLN A 34 2.25 10.73 -5.19
CA GLN A 34 2.87 11.24 -3.96
C GLN A 34 3.18 10.08 -3.01
N CYS A 35 2.18 9.27 -2.65
CA CYS A 35 2.35 8.13 -1.76
C CYS A 35 3.35 7.10 -2.31
N TYR A 36 3.32 6.80 -3.60
CA TYR A 36 4.29 5.91 -4.25
C TYR A 36 5.73 6.44 -4.09
N ASN A 37 5.93 7.75 -4.27
CA ASN A 37 7.23 8.39 -4.14
C ASN A 37 7.76 8.37 -2.69
N LEU A 38 6.90 8.28 -1.68
CA LEU A 38 7.32 8.10 -0.28
C LEU A 38 7.97 6.73 -0.02
N ILE A 39 7.59 5.71 -0.80
CA ILE A 39 8.13 4.35 -0.71
C ILE A 39 9.52 4.30 -1.38
N SER A 40 10.46 5.11 -0.92
CA SER A 40 11.76 5.35 -1.58
C SER A 40 12.71 4.16 -1.53
N ASN A 41 12.51 3.21 -0.60
CA ASN A 41 13.30 2.00 -0.51
C ASN A 41 12.90 1.02 -1.63
N PRO A 42 13.80 0.68 -2.59
CA PRO A 42 13.48 -0.26 -3.66
C PRO A 42 13.05 -1.64 -3.15
N PHE A 43 13.54 -2.07 -1.99
CA PHE A 43 13.14 -3.34 -1.36
C PHE A 43 11.65 -3.39 -1.00
N ASN A 44 11.02 -2.23 -0.79
CA ASN A 44 9.59 -2.14 -0.52
C ASN A 44 8.78 -2.18 -1.82
N ARG A 45 9.37 -1.82 -2.97
CA ARG A 45 8.73 -1.82 -4.30
C ARG A 45 8.92 -3.12 -5.08
N VAL A 46 9.43 -4.17 -4.45
CA VAL A 46 9.74 -5.43 -5.12
C VAL A 46 8.46 -6.17 -5.52
N ASN A 47 8.44 -6.61 -6.78
CA ASN A 47 7.42 -7.48 -7.36
C ASN A 47 8.05 -8.85 -7.67
N ASP A 48 8.46 -9.55 -6.62
CA ASP A 48 8.95 -10.93 -6.67
C ASP A 48 7.97 -11.88 -5.96
N ALA A 49 8.13 -13.19 -6.13
CA ALA A 49 7.16 -14.19 -5.66
C ALA A 49 6.80 -14.04 -4.17
N ASP A 50 7.77 -13.67 -3.33
CA ASP A 50 7.67 -13.63 -1.88
C ASP A 50 7.23 -12.25 -1.34
N LYS A 51 7.50 -11.17 -2.10
CA LYS A 51 7.28 -9.78 -1.65
C LYS A 51 6.23 -9.01 -2.43
N GLN A 52 5.70 -9.59 -3.50
CA GLN A 52 4.67 -8.96 -4.33
C GLN A 52 3.31 -8.85 -3.62
N TRP A 53 2.98 -9.76 -2.69
CA TRP A 53 1.67 -9.86 -2.05
C TRP A 53 1.73 -9.60 -0.55
N VAL A 54 0.67 -8.99 -0.01
CA VAL A 54 0.45 -8.89 1.43
C VAL A 54 -0.43 -10.05 1.87
N ALA A 55 0.10 -10.89 2.76
CA ALA A 55 -0.60 -12.02 3.39
C ALA A 55 -1.52 -11.57 4.55
N TYR A 56 -2.26 -10.48 4.34
CA TYR A 56 -3.27 -10.00 5.29
C TYR A 56 -4.33 -11.09 5.49
N VAL A 57 -4.63 -11.40 6.76
CA VAL A 57 -5.46 -12.50 7.31
C VAL A 57 -4.71 -13.82 7.62
N THR A 58 -3.62 -14.16 6.92
CA THR A 58 -3.05 -15.53 7.02
C THR A 58 -1.71 -15.62 7.75
N GLN A 59 -0.99 -14.51 7.96
CA GLN A 59 0.32 -14.52 8.61
C GLN A 59 0.53 -13.31 9.53
N ALA A 60 0.56 -13.54 10.85
CA ALA A 60 0.82 -12.50 11.86
C ALA A 60 2.20 -11.80 11.68
N THR A 61 3.17 -12.51 11.11
CA THR A 61 4.51 -11.98 10.80
C THR A 61 4.52 -11.01 9.62
N GLU A 62 3.66 -11.22 8.63
CA GLU A 62 3.51 -10.31 7.48
C GLU A 62 2.84 -9.01 7.91
N ASP A 63 1.83 -9.08 8.79
CA ASP A 63 1.21 -7.89 9.40
C ASP A 63 2.25 -7.02 10.12
N THR A 64 3.13 -7.64 10.92
CA THR A 64 4.23 -6.94 11.59
C THR A 64 5.21 -6.31 10.59
N THR A 65 5.51 -7.01 9.49
CA THR A 65 6.43 -6.52 8.44
C THR A 65 5.84 -5.32 7.70
N VAL A 66 4.54 -5.36 7.40
CA VAL A 66 3.81 -4.24 6.78
C VAL A 66 3.76 -3.04 7.73
N ILE A 67 3.42 -3.25 9.00
CA ILE A 67 3.38 -2.18 10.01
C ILE A 67 4.75 -1.50 10.13
N HIS A 68 5.84 -2.26 10.28
CA HIS A 68 7.18 -1.70 10.36
C HIS A 68 7.59 -0.95 9.08
N ALA A 69 7.24 -1.46 7.90
CA ALA A 69 7.54 -0.76 6.65
C ALA A 69 6.80 0.58 6.54
N ILE A 70 5.54 0.64 6.99
CA ILE A 70 4.75 1.87 7.01
C ILE A 70 5.30 2.85 8.05
N GLU A 71 5.66 2.37 9.23
CA GLU A 71 6.30 3.15 10.30
C GLU A 71 7.58 3.82 9.80
N GLU A 72 8.49 3.07 9.17
CA GLU A 72 9.73 3.62 8.59
C GLU A 72 9.46 4.69 7.52
N ILE A 73 8.43 4.52 6.69
CA ILE A 73 8.09 5.50 5.65
C ILE A 73 7.59 6.79 6.28
N ILE A 74 6.71 6.70 7.28
CA ILE A 74 6.13 7.85 8.00
C ILE A 74 7.23 8.61 8.75
N GLU A 75 8.11 7.92 9.47
CA GLU A 75 9.23 8.53 10.20
C GLU A 75 10.18 9.30 9.28
N LYS A 76 10.45 8.77 8.07
CA LYS A 76 11.27 9.45 7.06
C LYS A 76 10.65 10.74 6.53
N GLN A 77 9.34 10.91 6.66
CA GLN A 77 8.67 12.18 6.34
C GLN A 77 8.69 13.19 7.50
N GLY A 78 9.33 12.85 8.63
CA GLY A 78 9.29 13.67 9.84
C GLY A 78 7.92 13.64 10.53
N LEU A 79 7.09 12.65 10.21
CA LEU A 79 5.79 12.43 10.82
C LEU A 79 5.90 11.36 11.91
N SER A 80 4.97 11.39 12.85
CA SER A 80 4.84 10.35 13.87
C SER A 80 3.39 9.91 13.97
N ARG A 81 3.17 8.59 13.93
CA ARG A 81 1.87 7.95 14.15
C ARG A 81 2.04 6.89 15.22
N SER A 82 1.02 6.70 16.04
CA SER A 82 1.06 5.62 17.03
C SER A 82 1.03 4.27 16.32
N LYS A 83 1.74 3.28 16.85
CA LYS A 83 1.68 1.91 16.33
C LYS A 83 0.25 1.36 16.23
N LYS A 84 -0.62 1.77 17.16
CA LYS A 84 -2.04 1.43 17.14
C LYS A 84 -2.75 2.02 15.92
N ASP A 85 -2.51 3.29 15.61
CA ASP A 85 -3.12 3.99 14.47
C ASP A 85 -2.68 3.38 13.13
N ILE A 86 -1.38 3.04 13.01
CA ILE A 86 -0.85 2.31 11.85
C ILE A 86 -1.51 0.93 11.74
N SER A 87 -1.58 0.18 12.83
CA SER A 87 -2.19 -1.16 12.84
C SER A 87 -3.67 -1.13 12.52
N ASP A 88 -4.43 -0.20 13.11
CA ASP A 88 -5.86 -0.04 12.84
C ASP A 88 -6.09 0.31 11.36
N THR A 89 -5.24 1.16 10.76
CA THR A 89 -5.32 1.50 9.33
C THR A 89 -4.92 0.34 8.41
N VAL A 90 -3.88 -0.41 8.75
CA VAL A 90 -3.47 -1.62 8.02
C VAL A 90 -4.61 -2.65 8.02
N ASN A 91 -5.28 -2.82 9.16
CA ASN A 91 -6.46 -3.69 9.27
C ASN A 91 -7.62 -3.19 8.41
N GLU A 92 -7.94 -1.89 8.47
CA GLU A 92 -9.01 -1.31 7.66
C GLU A 92 -8.77 -1.53 6.15
N VAL A 93 -7.56 -1.26 5.66
CA VAL A 93 -7.19 -1.47 4.25
C VAL A 93 -7.22 -2.95 3.91
N GLY A 94 -6.74 -3.81 4.81
CA GLY A 94 -6.79 -5.25 4.61
C GLY A 94 -8.21 -5.79 4.48
N ASP A 95 -9.12 -5.34 5.34
CA ASP A 95 -10.54 -5.70 5.30
C ASP A 95 -11.20 -5.19 4.02
N PHE A 96 -10.82 -3.99 3.55
CA PHE A 96 -11.24 -3.47 2.25
C PHE A 96 -10.82 -4.43 1.11
N PHE A 97 -9.56 -4.87 1.05
CA PHE A 97 -9.13 -5.85 0.03
C PHE A 97 -9.86 -7.19 0.14
N VAL A 98 -10.17 -7.66 1.36
CA VAL A 98 -10.96 -8.86 1.59
C VAL A 98 -12.38 -8.69 1.04
N SER A 99 -13.00 -7.53 1.27
CA SER A 99 -14.34 -7.22 0.79
C SER A 99 -14.43 -7.19 -0.74
N LEU A 100 -13.35 -6.77 -1.42
CA LEU A 100 -13.24 -6.78 -2.88
C LEU A 100 -13.04 -8.19 -3.47
N LYS A 101 -12.96 -9.23 -2.64
CA LYS A 101 -12.66 -10.63 -3.03
C LYS A 101 -11.38 -10.74 -3.87
N VAL A 102 -10.41 -9.87 -3.61
CA VAL A 102 -9.12 -9.87 -4.28
C VAL A 102 -8.26 -10.98 -3.66
N GLN A 103 -8.00 -12.04 -4.43
CA GLN A 103 -7.21 -13.19 -3.98
C GLN A 103 -5.76 -12.80 -3.65
N PHE A 104 -5.17 -11.90 -4.45
CA PHE A 104 -3.79 -11.45 -4.30
C PHE A 104 -3.75 -9.95 -4.03
N LYS A 105 -3.34 -9.56 -2.82
CA LYS A 105 -3.29 -8.15 -2.39
C LYS A 105 -1.91 -7.57 -2.75
N PRO A 106 -1.74 -6.80 -3.83
CA PRO A 106 -0.44 -6.29 -4.21
C PRO A 106 0.11 -5.34 -3.14
N ARG A 107 1.37 -5.56 -2.75
CA ARG A 107 2.00 -4.87 -1.62
C ARG A 107 2.06 -3.36 -1.79
N ILE A 108 2.44 -2.87 -2.97
CA ILE A 108 2.56 -1.44 -3.20
C ILE A 108 1.21 -0.70 -3.22
N PRO A 109 0.18 -1.16 -3.96
CA PRO A 109 -1.15 -0.57 -3.83
C PRO A 109 -1.71 -0.63 -2.41
N PHE A 110 -1.43 -1.69 -1.65
CA PHE A 110 -1.78 -1.76 -0.24
C PHE A 110 -1.10 -0.65 0.56
N TYR A 111 0.22 -0.48 0.42
CA TYR A 111 0.97 0.56 1.14
C TYR A 111 0.45 1.95 0.79
N ILE A 112 0.14 2.21 -0.48
CA ILE A 112 -0.38 3.51 -0.91
C ILE A 112 -1.72 3.80 -0.24
N LEU A 113 -2.65 2.85 -0.15
CA LEU A 113 -3.92 3.07 0.54
C LEU A 113 -3.74 3.34 2.03
N VAL A 114 -2.81 2.65 2.67
CA VAL A 114 -2.48 2.90 4.10
C VAL A 114 -1.86 4.28 4.28
N LEU A 115 -0.87 4.65 3.45
CA LEU A 115 -0.21 5.95 3.52
C LEU A 115 -1.16 7.10 3.18
N ASP A 116 -2.06 6.91 2.22
CA ASP A 116 -3.06 7.90 1.83
C ASP A 116 -3.98 8.29 3.00
N LYS A 117 -4.33 7.30 3.85
CA LYS A 117 -5.12 7.50 5.06
C LYS A 117 -4.31 8.10 6.22
N LEU A 118 -3.04 7.72 6.36
CA LEU A 118 -2.21 8.14 7.50
C LEU A 118 -1.55 9.51 7.32
N ILE A 119 -1.34 9.93 6.09
CA ILE A 119 -0.67 11.19 5.75
C ILE A 119 -1.76 12.16 5.27
N PRO A 120 -1.84 13.40 5.77
CA PRO A 120 -2.80 14.38 5.27
C PRO A 120 -2.51 14.86 3.83
#